data_AF-A0AAW9E8V1-F1
#
_entry.id   AF-A0AAW9E8V1-F1
#
_cell.length_a   1.000
_cell.length_b   1.000
_cell.length_c   1.000
_cell.angle_alpha   90.00
_cell.angle_beta   90.00
_cell.angle_gamma   90.00
#
_symmetry.space_group_name_H-M   'P 1'
#
loop_
_entity.id
_entity.type
_entity.pdbx_description
1 polymer ?
#
loop_
_entity_poly.entity_id
_entity_poly.type
_entity_poly.pdbx_seq_one_letter_code
_entity_poly.pdbx_strand_id
1 'polypeptide(L)'
;CIRDRLCHECGWIAECPRCDHYYTLHQKHGMLRCHQCDSQRRIPSQCPQCGSTNLMPVGLGTEQLEQGIGELFPNTPITRIDKDTTSRKGALEQQLEDIYQGGSRILIGTQMLAKG
;
A
#
# COMPACT_ATOMS: atom_id res chain seq x y z
N CYS A 1 -0.51 -5.78 -2.53
CA CYS A 1 -0.95 -5.32 -3.87
C CYS A 1 -0.93 -3.80 -3.87
N ILE A 2 0.00 -3.23 -4.61
CA ILE A 2 0.19 -1.78 -4.74
C ILE A 2 -0.84 -1.31 -5.77
N ARG A 3 -1.68 -0.36 -5.37
CA ARG A 3 -2.70 0.19 -6.24
C ARG A 3 -2.02 1.21 -7.12
N ASP A 4 -1.90 0.88 -8.39
CA ASP A 4 -1.61 1.85 -9.43
C ASP A 4 -0.13 2.22 -9.57
N ARG A 5 0.23 2.67 -10.77
CA ARG A 5 1.56 3.17 -11.10
C ARG A 5 1.40 4.63 -11.49
N LEU A 6 2.14 5.50 -10.81
CA LEU A 6 2.10 6.94 -10.99
C LEU A 6 3.40 7.45 -11.59
N CYS A 7 3.27 8.36 -12.55
CA CYS A 7 4.39 9.17 -12.97
C CYS A 7 4.69 10.23 -11.90
N HIS A 8 5.90 10.21 -11.37
CA HIS A 8 6.32 11.17 -10.34
C HIS A 8 6.33 12.61 -10.86
N GLU A 9 6.53 12.81 -12.17
CA GLU A 9 6.65 14.15 -12.76
C GLU A 9 5.32 14.78 -13.12
N CYS A 10 4.39 14.04 -13.74
CA CYS A 10 3.13 14.60 -14.24
C CYS A 10 1.87 14.05 -13.58
N GLY A 11 2.00 13.14 -12.61
CA GLY A 11 0.88 12.56 -11.88
C GLY A 11 0.03 11.56 -12.68
N TRP A 12 0.44 11.17 -13.89
CA TRP A 12 -0.29 10.18 -14.70
C TRP A 12 -0.45 8.86 -13.93
N ILE A 13 -1.67 8.31 -13.92
CA ILE A 13 -2.00 7.03 -13.29
C ILE A 13 -2.42 6.02 -14.37
N ALA A 14 -1.98 4.76 -14.23
CA ALA A 14 -2.35 3.71 -15.16
C ALA A 14 -3.84 3.31 -15.07
N GLU A 15 -4.65 3.82 -15.99
CA GLU A 15 -6.09 3.52 -16.12
C GLU A 15 -6.38 2.36 -17.10
N CYS A 16 -7.43 1.59 -16.80
CA CYS A 16 -7.94 0.51 -17.63
C CYS A 16 -8.94 1.05 -18.67
N PRO A 17 -8.62 1.01 -19.98
CA PRO A 17 -9.51 1.57 -21.01
C PRO A 17 -10.74 0.69 -21.30
N ARG A 18 -10.94 -0.41 -20.56
CA ARG A 18 -12.10 -1.29 -20.70
C ARG A 18 -13.20 -1.01 -19.67
N CYS A 19 -12.89 -0.35 -18.55
CA CYS A 19 -13.84 -0.21 -17.44
C CYS A 19 -13.55 1.00 -16.52
N ASP A 20 -12.66 1.89 -16.95
CA ASP A 20 -12.32 3.16 -16.28
C ASP A 20 -11.88 3.02 -14.81
N HIS A 21 -11.44 1.82 -14.43
CA HIS A 21 -10.77 1.54 -13.16
C HIS A 21 -9.26 1.58 -13.32
N TYR A 22 -8.53 1.84 -12.23
CA TYR A 22 -7.08 1.78 -12.26
C TYR A 22 -6.52 0.35 -12.34
N TYR A 23 -5.33 0.23 -12.92
CA TYR A 23 -4.56 -1.01 -12.98
C TYR A 23 -3.78 -1.23 -11.68
N THR A 24 -3.87 -2.43 -11.10
CA THR A 24 -2.96 -2.85 -10.01
C THR A 24 -1.62 -3.31 -10.56
N LEU A 25 -0.52 -2.85 -9.96
CA LEU A 25 0.82 -3.33 -10.29
C LEU A 25 1.11 -4.66 -9.60
N HIS A 26 1.36 -5.70 -10.40
CA HIS A 26 1.83 -7.00 -9.95
C HIS A 26 3.34 -7.12 -10.17
N GLN A 27 4.12 -6.58 -9.23
CA GLN A 27 5.59 -6.49 -9.34
C GLN A 27 6.27 -7.84 -9.64
N LYS A 28 5.88 -8.91 -8.92
CA LYS A 28 6.43 -10.27 -9.12
C LYS A 28 6.25 -10.80 -10.54
N HIS A 29 5.21 -10.34 -11.23
CA HIS A 29 4.88 -10.78 -12.59
C HIS A 29 5.23 -9.74 -13.66
N GLY A 30 5.76 -8.58 -13.28
CA GLY A 30 6.11 -7.52 -14.23
C GLY A 30 4.93 -7.02 -15.07
N MET A 31 3.71 -7.02 -14.52
CA MET A 31 2.49 -6.66 -15.26
C MET A 31 1.52 -5.76 -14.49
N LEU A 32 0.68 -5.07 -15.24
CA LEU A 32 -0.48 -4.33 -14.77
C LEU A 32 -1.72 -5.21 -14.97
N ARG A 33 -2.55 -5.40 -13.92
CA ARG A 33 -3.81 -6.16 -14.01
C ARG A 33 -4.96 -5.33 -13.45
N CYS A 34 -6.02 -5.22 -14.24
CA CYS A 34 -7.27 -4.63 -13.78
C CYS A 34 -8.07 -5.72 -13.08
N HIS A 35 -8.40 -5.54 -11.80
CA HIS A 35 -9.16 -6.53 -11.03
C HIS A 35 -10.67 -6.47 -11.28
N GLN A 36 -11.16 -5.42 -11.96
CA GLN A 36 -12.57 -5.27 -12.30
C GLN A 36 -12.94 -6.07 -13.55
N CYS A 37 -12.09 -6.07 -14.58
CA CYS A 37 -12.38 -6.69 -15.88
C CYS A 37 -11.32 -7.72 -16.33
N ASP A 38 -10.36 -8.05 -15.47
CA ASP A 38 -9.24 -8.97 -15.72
C ASP A 38 -8.33 -8.65 -16.92
N SER A 39 -8.40 -7.44 -17.46
CA SER A 39 -7.46 -7.03 -18.51
C SER A 39 -6.04 -6.93 -17.97
N GLN A 40 -5.06 -7.27 -18.80
CA GLN A 40 -3.65 -7.26 -18.46
C GLN A 40 -2.87 -6.40 -19.45
N ARG A 41 -1.86 -5.71 -18.96
CA ARG A 41 -0.94 -4.91 -19.78
C ARG A 41 0.49 -5.03 -19.26
N ARG A 42 1.46 -4.88 -20.15
CA ARG A 42 2.86 -4.71 -19.76
C ARG A 42 3.03 -3.36 -19.06
N ILE A 43 4.01 -3.32 -18.15
CA ILE A 43 4.43 -2.08 -17.50
C ILE A 43 5.13 -1.20 -18.56
N PRO A 44 4.67 0.04 -18.83
CA PRO A 44 5.32 0.91 -19.82
C PRO A 44 6.72 1.34 -19.35
N SER A 45 7.69 1.47 -20.25
CA SER A 45 9.04 1.95 -19.86
C SER A 45 9.08 3.46 -19.60
N GLN A 46 8.15 4.22 -20.17
CA GLN A 46 8.06 5.68 -20.10
C GLN A 46 6.62 6.12 -19.88
N CYS A 47 6.43 7.28 -19.26
CA CYS A 47 5.13 7.88 -19.04
C CYS A 47 4.49 8.19 -20.40
N PRO A 48 3.26 7.72 -20.68
CA PRO A 48 2.60 8.03 -21.93
C PRO A 48 2.17 9.50 -22.04
N GLN A 49 2.16 10.26 -20.93
CA GLN A 49 1.74 11.65 -20.90
C GLN A 49 2.93 12.64 -20.99
N CYS A 50 4.04 12.40 -20.30
CA CYS A 50 5.19 13.32 -20.29
C CYS A 50 6.51 12.71 -20.79
N GLY A 51 6.56 11.41 -21.09
CA GLY A 51 7.78 10.71 -21.53
C GLY A 51 8.77 10.34 -20.41
N SER A 52 8.56 10.79 -19.18
CA SER A 52 9.45 10.46 -18.05
C SER A 52 9.57 8.96 -17.81
N THR A 53 10.78 8.49 -17.50
CA THR A 53 11.04 7.11 -17.05
C THR A 53 10.76 6.93 -15.55
N ASN A 54 10.48 8.02 -14.82
CA ASN A 54 10.26 8.01 -13.38
C ASN A 54 8.82 7.60 -13.03
N LEU A 55 8.56 6.31 -13.20
CA LEU A 55 7.26 5.70 -12.97
C LEU A 55 7.31 4.82 -11.72
N MET A 56 6.65 5.28 -10.67
CA MET A 56 6.68 4.66 -9.35
C MET A 56 5.39 3.89 -9.03
N PRO A 57 5.47 2.79 -8.28
CA PRO A 57 4.30 2.19 -7.64
C PRO A 57 3.59 3.18 -6.71
N VAL A 58 2.25 3.19 -6.67
CA VAL A 58 1.44 3.98 -5.72
C VAL A 58 0.90 3.12 -4.59
N GLY A 59 1.04 3.64 -3.38
CA GLY A 59 0.63 2.95 -2.17
C GLY A 59 1.73 2.05 -1.64
N LEU A 60 2.29 2.43 -0.50
CA LEU A 60 2.96 1.48 0.37
C LEU A 60 1.90 0.68 1.11
N GLY A 61 2.02 -0.65 1.09
CA GLY A 61 1.32 -1.47 2.07
C GLY A 61 1.81 -1.14 3.48
N THR A 62 0.98 -1.37 4.49
CA THR A 62 1.34 -1.15 5.90
C THR A 62 2.61 -1.89 6.31
N GLU A 63 2.89 -3.05 5.72
CA GLU A 63 4.13 -3.81 5.89
C GLU A 63 5.39 -3.09 5.34
N GLN A 64 5.30 -2.54 4.14
CA GLN A 64 6.42 -1.80 3.54
C GLN A 64 6.66 -0.49 4.30
N LEU A 65 5.59 0.12 4.80
CA LEU A 65 5.67 1.33 5.63
C LEU A 65 6.30 1.02 6.99
N GLU A 66 5.93 -0.09 7.62
CA GLU A 66 6.54 -0.60 8.86
C GLU A 66 8.04 -0.81 8.70
N GLN A 67 8.47 -1.48 7.62
CA GLN A 67 9.89 -1.69 7.34
C GLN A 67 10.66 -0.36 7.15
N GLY A 68 10.15 0.53 6.28
CA GLY A 68 10.83 1.81 6.00
C GLY A 68 10.88 2.74 7.21
N ILE A 69 9.83 2.77 8.04
CA ILE A 69 9.83 3.54 9.29
C ILE A 69 10.78 2.92 10.31
N GLY A 70 10.89 1.60 10.38
CA GLY A 70 11.83 0.91 11.26
C GLY A 70 13.29 1.29 11.00
N GLU A 71 13.66 1.48 9.74
CA GLU A 71 15.00 1.94 9.35
C GLU A 71 15.27 3.40 9.77
N LEU A 72 14.25 4.26 9.71
CA LEU A 72 14.36 5.69 10.07
C LEU A 72 14.31 5.93 11.59
N PHE A 73 13.59 5.09 12.33
CA PHE A 73 13.36 5.22 13.77
C PHE A 73 13.74 3.94 14.53
N PRO A 74 15.03 3.55 14.57
CA PRO A 74 15.46 2.27 15.13
C PRO A 74 15.19 2.13 16.64
N ASN A 75 15.02 3.24 17.35
CA ASN A 75 14.79 3.27 18.80
C ASN A 75 13.31 3.47 19.18
N THR A 76 12.41 3.57 18.21
CA THR A 76 10.99 3.82 18.45
C THR A 76 10.20 2.56 18.10
N PRO A 77 9.53 1.91 19.06
CA PRO A 77 8.67 0.76 18.79
C PRO A 77 7.59 1.09 17.75
N ILE A 78 7.39 0.18 16.80
CA ILE A 78 6.36 0.28 15.75
C ILE A 78 5.29 -0.77 16.00
N THR A 79 4.02 -0.43 15.75
CA THR A 79 2.91 -1.37 15.85
C THR A 79 1.93 -1.18 14.73
N ARG A 80 1.70 -2.26 13.98
CA ARG A 80 0.80 -2.31 12.84
C ARG A 80 -0.57 -2.84 13.25
N ILE A 81 -1.61 -2.05 13.02
CA ILE A 81 -3.02 -2.36 13.28
C ILE A 81 -3.75 -2.36 11.93
N ASP A 82 -3.91 -3.53 11.34
CA ASP A 82 -4.71 -3.75 10.15
C ASP A 82 -5.47 -5.09 10.25
N LYS A 83 -6.22 -5.44 9.20
CA LYS A 83 -6.99 -6.69 9.17
C LYS A 83 -6.13 -7.92 9.40
N ASP A 84 -4.88 -7.93 8.94
CA ASP A 84 -4.01 -9.10 9.02
C ASP A 84 -3.50 -9.26 10.47
N THR A 85 -3.13 -8.17 11.12
CA THR A 85 -2.63 -8.18 12.51
C THR A 85 -3.74 -8.33 13.56
N THR A 86 -4.98 -7.95 13.24
CA THR A 86 -6.13 -8.02 14.15
C THR A 86 -7.08 -9.20 13.88
N SER A 87 -6.72 -10.09 12.94
CA SER A 87 -7.56 -11.22 12.49
C SER A 87 -7.89 -12.25 13.58
N ARG A 88 -7.08 -12.35 14.64
CA ARG A 88 -7.30 -13.27 15.76
C ARG A 88 -8.18 -12.61 16.83
N LYS A 89 -9.14 -13.36 17.37
CA LYS A 89 -9.99 -12.91 18.49
C LYS A 89 -9.11 -12.50 19.67
N GLY A 90 -9.26 -11.26 20.16
CA GLY A 90 -8.46 -10.71 21.26
C GLY A 90 -7.16 -10.02 20.84
N ALA A 91 -6.75 -10.09 19.57
CA ALA A 91 -5.48 -9.49 19.13
C ALA A 91 -5.51 -7.96 19.13
N LEU A 92 -6.65 -7.37 18.77
CA LEU A 92 -6.82 -5.92 18.84
C LEU A 92 -6.76 -5.43 20.29
N GLU A 93 -7.48 -6.10 21.19
CA GLU A 93 -7.51 -5.77 22.61
C GLU A 93 -6.12 -5.84 23.24
N GLN A 94 -5.35 -6.90 22.95
CA GLN A 94 -3.98 -7.04 23.42
C GLN A 94 -3.07 -5.92 22.89
N GLN A 95 -3.16 -5.61 21.59
CA GLN A 95 -2.38 -4.54 20.99
C GLN A 95 -2.73 -3.18 21.59
N LEU A 96 -4.00 -2.93 21.89
CA LEU A 96 -4.45 -1.71 22.56
C LEU A 96 -3.95 -1.64 24.00
N GLU A 97 -4.00 -2.73 24.76
CA GLU A 97 -3.42 -2.81 26.11
C GLU A 97 -1.93 -2.45 26.10
N ASP A 98 -1.17 -3.04 25.17
CA ASP A 98 0.25 -2.74 25.00
C ASP A 98 0.50 -1.27 24.63
N ILE A 99 -0.44 -0.61 23.94
CA ILE A 99 -0.41 0.83 23.63
C ILE A 99 -0.62 1.68 24.86
N TYR A 100 -1.56 1.29 25.73
CA TYR A 100 -1.87 2.01 26.95
C TYR A 100 -0.79 1.93 28.03
N GLN A 101 0.15 0.96 27.95
CA GLN A 101 1.26 0.85 28.91
C GLN A 101 2.30 2.00 28.81
N GLY A 102 2.21 2.87 27.81
CA GLY A 102 2.99 4.11 27.71
C GLY A 102 4.33 3.98 26.97
N GLY A 103 4.95 5.13 26.65
CA GLY A 103 6.18 5.24 25.86
C GLY A 103 5.98 5.84 24.46
N SER A 104 7.05 6.37 23.86
CA SER A 104 7.00 6.85 22.47
C SER A 104 6.91 5.65 21.52
N ARG A 105 5.88 5.61 20.66
CA ARG A 105 5.70 4.55 19.65
C ARG A 105 5.07 5.09 18.38
N ILE A 106 5.26 4.38 17.27
CA ILE A 106 4.63 4.68 15.99
C ILE A 106 3.54 3.66 15.71
N LEU A 107 2.32 4.14 15.45
CA LEU A 107 1.17 3.31 15.09
C LEU A 107 0.91 3.43 13.59
N ILE A 108 0.90 2.29 12.91
CA ILE A 108 0.61 2.18 11.47
C ILE A 108 -0.70 1.44 11.33
N GLY A 109 -1.67 1.99 10.62
CA GLY A 109 -2.92 1.28 10.38
C GLY A 109 -3.56 1.61 9.04
N THR A 110 -4.46 0.72 8.63
CA THR A 110 -5.43 0.98 7.55
C THR A 110 -6.82 0.96 8.14
N GLN A 111 -7.80 1.53 7.43
CA GLN A 111 -9.18 1.52 7.90
C GLN A 111 -9.64 0.08 8.24
N MET A 112 -9.91 -0.15 9.50
CA MET A 112 -10.74 -1.24 9.96
C MET A 112 -12.19 -0.80 9.76
N LEU A 113 -12.93 -1.44 8.85
CA LEU A 113 -14.39 -1.32 8.83
C LEU A 113 -14.95 -2.11 10.01
N ALA A 114 -14.86 -1.52 11.21
CA ALA A 114 -15.65 -1.96 12.35
C ALA A 114 -17.08 -1.47 12.10
N LYS A 115 -17.92 -2.32 11.48
CA LYS A 115 -19.36 -2.20 11.70
C LYS A 115 -19.64 -2.79 13.08
N GLY A 116 -20.25 -1.97 13.94
CA GLY A 116 -20.99 -2.48 15.09
C GLY A 116 -22.11 -3.42 14.67
#